data_AF-A0A7J8YD77-F1
#
_entry.id   AF-A0A7J8YD77-F1
#
_cell.length_a   1.000
_cell.length_b   1.000
_cell.length_c   1.000
_cell.angle_alpha   90.00
_cell.angle_beta   90.00
_cell.angle_gamma   90.00
#
_symmetry.space_group_name_H-M   'P 1'
#
loop_
_entity.id
_entity.type
_entity.pdbx_description
1 polymer ?
#
loop_
_entity_poly.entity_id
_entity_poly.type
_entity_poly.pdbx_seq_one_letter_code
_entity_poly.pdbx_strand_id
1 'polypeptide(L)'
;MLSELPINPSRLLDTINRMPSRDILWSGREVHLLRKNTFLLQLFEVCFSIFDHADGPGSLATRMVLVSGWFAPAAIPISLLSLAAQKVPKKHNGTQFWRKLLHSLTCGFSSSYSKRSEVEASSMLLRFNLARSSTKEGYFHFNELIKVYARKRGVTGAANAMVQAVASRGSLSLHSEHVWAACFLLFGFGNNPKVVELRVSELLCLVKQVILPLAIWTFVTFSRCGAALELLRVCTDALEAADQAFLTPVEKWLDKSLCWKPIQTNAQLNPYLWEELALSR
;
A
#
# COMPACT_ATOMS: atom_id res chain seq x y z
N MET A 1 8.75 23.95 8.17
CA MET A 1 9.22 22.61 7.76
C MET A 1 10.52 22.20 8.47
N LEU A 2 11.46 23.12 8.74
CA LEU A 2 12.80 22.78 9.25
C LEU A 2 13.23 23.51 10.54
N SER A 3 12.35 24.34 11.13
CA SER A 3 12.59 25.08 12.39
C SER A 3 12.75 24.18 13.63
N GLU A 4 12.40 22.90 13.49
CA GLU A 4 12.43 21.89 14.56
C GLU A 4 13.72 21.07 14.58
N LEU A 5 14.54 21.19 13.54
CA LEU A 5 15.82 20.49 13.47
C LEU A 5 16.90 21.35 14.13
N PRO A 6 17.75 20.80 15.01
CA PRO A 6 18.94 21.48 15.53
C PRO A 6 20.03 21.56 14.46
N ILE A 7 19.67 22.02 13.25
CA ILE A 7 20.55 22.15 12.10
C ILE A 7 20.54 23.61 11.67
N ASN A 8 21.73 24.18 11.54
CA ASN A 8 21.90 25.54 11.03
C ASN A 8 21.30 25.63 9.59
N PRO A 9 20.50 26.67 9.27
CA PRO A 9 19.94 26.87 7.93
C PRO A 9 20.93 26.71 6.78
N SER A 10 22.19 27.14 6.94
CA SER A 10 23.23 26.98 5.91
C SER A 10 23.63 25.52 5.71
N ARG A 11 23.83 24.78 6.80
CA ARG A 11 24.14 23.34 6.77
C ARG A 11 23.01 22.52 6.16
N LEU A 12 21.78 22.91 6.43
CA LEU A 12 20.59 22.28 5.86
C LEU A 12 20.51 22.52 4.36
N LEU A 13 20.71 23.77 3.91
CA LEU A 13 20.76 24.11 2.50
C LEU A 13 21.87 23.34 1.78
N ASP A 14 23.06 23.27 2.37
CA ASP A 14 24.18 22.46 1.84
C ASP A 14 23.82 20.97 1.75
N THR A 15 23.13 20.44 2.75
CA THR A 15 22.70 19.03 2.76
C THR A 15 21.68 18.76 1.65
N ILE A 16 20.72 19.67 1.43
CA ILE A 16 19.73 19.58 0.35
C ILE A 16 20.44 19.63 -1.01
N ASN A 17 21.34 20.59 -1.21
CA ASN A 17 22.06 20.75 -2.48
C ASN A 17 22.98 19.55 -2.79
N ARG A 18 23.49 18.85 -1.77
CA ARG A 18 24.31 17.64 -1.90
C ARG A 18 23.48 16.36 -2.08
N MET A 19 22.17 16.39 -1.88
CA MET A 19 21.34 15.19 -2.07
C MET A 19 21.32 14.80 -3.54
N PRO A 20 21.54 13.51 -3.86
CA PRO A 20 21.50 13.05 -5.24
C PRO A 20 20.10 13.31 -5.79
N SER A 21 20.02 14.04 -6.90
CA SER A 21 18.82 14.07 -7.72
C SER A 21 18.65 12.66 -8.28
N ARG A 22 17.82 11.84 -7.63
CA ARG A 22 17.50 10.52 -8.18
C ARG A 22 16.88 10.75 -9.56
N ASP A 23 17.47 10.13 -10.58
CA ASP A 23 16.86 9.94 -11.89
C ASP A 23 15.71 8.95 -11.76
N ILE A 24 14.67 9.37 -11.05
CA ILE A 24 13.39 8.67 -11.05
C ILE A 24 12.89 8.80 -12.49
N LEU A 25 12.56 7.69 -13.15
CA LEU A 25 11.98 7.71 -14.49
C LEU A 25 10.54 8.26 -14.38
N TRP A 26 10.42 9.58 -14.43
CA TRP A 26 9.14 10.27 -14.30
C TRP A 26 8.40 10.27 -15.65
N SER A 27 7.56 9.27 -15.91
CA SER A 27 6.57 9.33 -17.00
C SER A 27 5.19 9.81 -16.50
N GLY A 28 4.49 10.66 -17.30
CA GLY A 28 3.11 11.08 -17.08
C GLY A 28 2.87 12.59 -16.84
N ARG A 29 1.60 13.03 -16.89
CA ARG A 29 1.20 14.45 -16.72
C ARG A 29 1.38 14.99 -15.29
N GLU A 30 1.23 14.14 -14.27
CA GLU A 30 1.45 14.47 -12.84
C GLU A 30 2.90 14.89 -12.53
N VAL A 31 3.82 14.55 -13.42
CA VAL A 31 5.26 14.81 -13.31
C VAL A 31 5.59 16.29 -13.46
N HIS A 32 4.79 17.07 -14.21
CA HIS A 32 5.15 18.46 -14.53
C HIS A 32 5.23 19.36 -13.28
N LEU A 33 4.51 19.03 -12.21
CA LEU A 33 4.49 19.80 -10.96
C LEU A 33 5.76 19.57 -10.11
N LEU A 34 6.26 18.32 -10.08
CA LEU A 34 7.44 17.94 -9.30
C LEU A 34 8.75 18.11 -10.08
N ARG A 35 8.75 17.87 -11.40
CA ARG A 35 9.93 18.01 -12.27
C ARG A 35 10.48 19.44 -12.31
N LYS A 36 9.63 20.45 -12.08
CA LYS A 36 10.05 21.86 -12.02
C LYS A 36 10.74 22.24 -10.70
N ASN A 37 10.69 21.39 -9.68
CA ASN A 37 11.14 21.73 -8.33
C ASN A 37 12.10 20.67 -7.77
N THR A 38 13.30 20.55 -8.36
CA THR A 38 14.36 19.64 -7.89
C THR A 38 14.69 19.83 -6.41
N PHE A 39 14.68 21.08 -5.95
CA PHE A 39 14.93 21.43 -4.55
C PHE A 39 13.92 20.76 -3.59
N LEU A 40 12.63 20.73 -3.96
CA LEU A 40 11.59 20.09 -3.15
C LEU A 40 11.79 18.58 -3.07
N LEU A 41 12.23 17.95 -4.16
CA LEU A 41 12.55 16.52 -4.19
C LEU A 41 13.74 16.21 -3.29
N GLN A 42 14.81 17.00 -3.38
CA GLN A 42 15.97 16.88 -2.51
C GLN A 42 15.60 17.09 -1.04
N LEU A 43 14.72 18.04 -0.74
CA LEU A 43 14.20 18.25 0.60
C LEU A 43 13.44 17.02 1.13
N PHE A 44 12.59 16.39 0.31
CA PHE A 44 11.95 15.13 0.70
C PHE A 44 12.98 14.02 0.96
N GLU A 45 14.03 13.90 0.14
CA GLU A 45 15.11 12.93 0.40
C GLU A 45 15.82 13.20 1.74
N VAL A 46 16.07 14.46 2.08
CA VAL A 46 16.63 14.85 3.40
C VAL A 46 15.69 14.41 4.53
N CYS A 47 14.39 14.67 4.44
CA CYS A 47 13.43 14.27 5.47
C CYS A 47 13.44 12.74 5.68
N PHE A 48 13.40 11.97 4.59
CA PHE A 48 13.43 10.51 4.67
C PHE A 48 14.76 9.98 5.23
N SER A 49 15.89 10.60 4.89
CA SER A 49 17.19 10.25 5.46
C SER A 49 17.23 10.50 6.97
N ILE A 50 16.60 11.57 7.45
CA ILE A 50 16.51 11.86 8.89
C ILE A 50 15.63 10.82 9.59
N PHE A 51 14.51 10.43 8.97
CA PHE A 51 13.63 9.41 9.53
C PHE A 51 14.32 8.05 9.65
N ASP A 52 15.03 7.66 8.60
CA ASP A 52 15.77 6.41 8.57
C ASP A 52 17.02 6.44 9.46
N HIS A 53 17.55 7.61 9.81
CA HIS A 53 18.62 7.72 10.80
C HIS A 53 18.10 7.54 12.23
N ALA A 54 16.89 8.02 12.55
CA ALA A 54 16.31 7.90 13.88
C ALA A 54 15.90 6.45 14.22
N ASP A 55 15.24 5.76 13.28
CA ASP A 55 14.62 4.44 13.50
C ASP A 55 15.29 3.29 12.72
N GLY A 56 16.34 3.59 11.96
CA GLY A 56 16.97 2.69 11.01
C GLY A 56 16.29 2.66 9.63
N PRO A 57 16.90 1.96 8.65
CA PRO A 57 16.42 1.92 7.27
C PRO A 57 14.96 1.44 7.16
N GLY A 58 14.12 2.21 6.46
CA GLY A 58 12.69 1.89 6.34
C GLY A 58 11.93 2.11 7.65
N SER A 59 12.23 3.24 8.31
CA SER A 59 11.53 3.72 9.50
C SER A 59 10.00 3.68 9.32
N LEU A 60 9.26 3.65 10.44
CA LEU A 60 7.80 3.64 10.35
C LEU A 60 7.28 4.93 9.70
N ALA A 61 7.87 6.09 10.02
CA ALA A 61 7.56 7.37 9.39
C ALA A 61 7.77 7.33 7.87
N THR A 62 8.94 6.86 7.41
CA THR A 62 9.20 6.65 5.97
C THR A 62 8.14 5.77 5.33
N ARG A 63 7.82 4.62 5.93
CA ARG A 63 6.82 3.69 5.38
C ARG A 63 5.41 4.29 5.38
N MET A 64 5.03 5.08 6.39
CA MET A 64 3.76 5.81 6.42
C MET A 64 3.64 6.81 5.27
N VAL A 65 4.69 7.58 4.96
CA VAL A 65 4.68 8.47 3.78
C VAL A 65 4.58 7.67 2.48
N LEU A 66 5.30 6.55 2.38
CA LEU A 66 5.27 5.72 1.17
C LEU A 66 3.89 5.13 0.88
N VAL A 67 3.20 4.63 1.90
CA VAL A 67 1.84 4.08 1.73
C VAL A 67 0.80 5.17 1.53
N SER A 68 0.99 6.38 2.08
CA SER A 68 0.02 7.48 1.95
C SER A 68 -0.22 7.90 0.50
N GLY A 69 0.77 7.70 -0.37
CA GLY A 69 0.67 7.95 -1.80
C GLY A 69 -0.39 7.12 -2.53
N TRP A 70 -0.83 6.00 -1.94
CA TRP A 70 -1.79 5.08 -2.53
C TRP A 70 -3.21 5.27 -1.99
N PHE A 71 -3.38 5.95 -0.86
CA PHE A 71 -4.69 6.28 -0.31
C PHE A 71 -5.38 7.39 -1.11
N ALA A 72 -6.72 7.35 -1.13
CA ALA A 72 -7.59 8.40 -1.67
C ALA A 72 -7.22 9.81 -1.17
N PRO A 73 -7.55 10.89 -1.90
CA PRO A 73 -7.33 12.28 -1.50
C PRO A 73 -8.25 12.75 -0.35
N ALA A 74 -8.48 11.88 0.64
CA ALA A 74 -9.23 12.11 1.86
C ALA A 74 -8.33 11.96 3.10
N ALA A 75 -8.80 12.42 4.26
CA ALA A 75 -8.11 12.26 5.53
C ALA A 75 -7.94 10.77 5.88
N ILE A 76 -6.72 10.35 6.18
CA ILE A 76 -6.36 8.96 6.44
C ILE A 76 -6.32 8.73 7.96
N PRO A 77 -7.04 7.72 8.51
CA PRO A 77 -6.88 7.34 9.90
C PRO A 77 -5.43 6.92 10.19
N ILE A 78 -4.83 7.46 11.26
CA ILE A 78 -3.44 7.17 11.64
C ILE A 78 -3.24 5.66 11.86
N SER A 79 -4.22 5.00 12.50
CA SER A 79 -4.19 3.56 12.75
C SER A 79 -4.21 2.72 11.46
N LEU A 80 -4.98 3.14 10.46
CA LEU A 80 -5.05 2.48 9.15
C LEU A 80 -3.76 2.72 8.35
N LEU A 81 -3.23 3.94 8.41
CA LEU A 81 -1.97 4.32 7.78
C LEU A 81 -0.77 3.55 8.37
N SER A 82 -0.72 3.46 9.70
CA SER A 82 0.28 2.70 10.46
C SER A 82 0.19 1.21 10.12
N LEU A 83 -1.01 0.64 10.07
CA LEU A 83 -1.21 -0.75 9.67
C LEU A 83 -0.68 -1.03 8.25
N ALA A 84 -1.00 -0.16 7.29
CA ALA A 84 -0.49 -0.26 5.93
C ALA A 84 1.05 -0.17 5.91
N ALA A 85 1.62 0.80 6.62
CA ALA A 85 3.07 0.99 6.71
C ALA A 85 3.78 -0.23 7.31
N GLN A 86 3.17 -0.89 8.31
CA GLN A 86 3.71 -2.09 8.92
C GLN A 86 3.76 -3.28 7.96
N LYS A 87 2.79 -3.39 7.04
CA LYS A 87 2.72 -4.43 6.01
C LYS A 87 3.73 -4.24 4.86
N VAL A 88 4.35 -3.07 4.73
CA VAL A 88 5.40 -2.86 3.72
C VAL A 88 6.64 -3.67 4.09
N PRO A 89 7.17 -4.51 3.17
CA PRO A 89 8.38 -5.29 3.40
C PRO A 89 9.55 -4.39 3.80
N LYS A 90 10.26 -4.74 4.88
CA LYS A 90 11.51 -4.06 5.22
C LYS A 90 12.60 -4.54 4.26
N LYS A 91 13.34 -3.61 3.65
CA LYS A 91 14.52 -3.94 2.83
C LYS A 91 15.47 -4.77 3.71
N HIS A 92 15.82 -5.97 3.25
CA HIS A 92 16.47 -7.04 4.02
C HIS A 92 17.60 -6.55 4.94
N ASN A 93 17.49 -6.85 6.23
CA ASN A 93 18.60 -7.24 7.10
C ASN A 93 18.15 -8.55 7.79
N GLY A 94 18.97 -9.60 7.77
CA GLY A 94 18.66 -10.98 8.19
C GLY A 94 18.20 -11.18 9.66
N THR A 95 17.85 -10.12 10.37
CA THR A 95 17.36 -10.12 11.76
C THR A 95 15.84 -10.33 11.90
N GLN A 96 15.07 -10.41 10.81
CA GLN A 96 13.61 -10.56 10.90
C GLN A 96 13.18 -11.98 11.34
N PHE A 97 13.96 -13.01 11.00
CA PHE A 97 13.69 -14.38 11.44
C PHE A 97 13.83 -14.52 12.96
N TRP A 98 14.91 -13.96 13.52
CA TRP A 98 15.15 -13.89 14.95
C TRP A 98 14.08 -13.07 15.70
N ARG A 99 13.64 -11.94 15.13
CA ARG A 99 12.54 -11.16 15.74
C ARG A 99 11.22 -11.92 15.76
N LYS A 100 10.88 -12.69 14.72
CA LYS A 100 9.67 -13.53 14.72
C LYS A 100 9.73 -14.63 15.79
N LEU A 101 10.89 -15.26 15.99
CA LEU A 101 11.10 -16.24 17.06
C LEU A 101 10.99 -15.62 18.46
N LEU A 102 11.57 -14.42 18.67
CA LEU A 102 11.44 -13.71 19.94
C LEU A 102 10.01 -13.21 20.20
N HIS A 103 9.26 -12.82 19.16
CA HIS A 103 7.87 -12.37 19.31
C HIS A 103 6.89 -13.50 19.66
N SER A 104 7.21 -14.77 19.33
CA SER A 104 6.38 -15.90 19.79
C SER A 104 6.59 -16.22 21.28
N LEU A 105 7.65 -15.67 21.90
CA LEU A 105 7.98 -15.89 23.32
C LEU A 105 7.49 -14.74 24.22
N THR A 106 7.10 -13.59 23.66
CA THR A 106 6.64 -12.42 24.42
C THR A 106 5.20 -12.04 24.05
N CYS A 107 4.24 -12.90 24.40
CA CYS A 107 2.81 -12.56 24.31
C CYS A 107 2.45 -11.53 25.39
N GLY A 108 2.48 -10.24 25.04
CA GLY A 108 1.98 -9.15 25.90
C GLY A 108 2.52 -7.75 25.58
N PHE A 109 3.75 -7.65 25.05
CA PHE A 109 4.43 -6.35 24.87
C PHE A 109 4.44 -5.81 23.43
N SER A 110 4.01 -6.60 22.44
CA SER A 110 4.05 -6.17 21.04
C SER A 110 3.07 -5.03 20.72
N SER A 111 1.93 -4.95 21.42
CA SER A 111 0.90 -3.94 21.17
C SER A 111 1.26 -2.56 21.74
N SER A 112 1.98 -2.52 22.87
CA SER A 112 2.46 -1.26 23.46
C SER A 112 3.63 -0.69 22.65
N TYR A 113 4.54 -1.56 22.18
CA TYR A 113 5.64 -1.14 21.30
C TYR A 113 5.13 -0.60 19.96
N SER A 114 4.15 -1.26 19.33
CA SER A 114 3.57 -0.77 18.07
C SER A 114 2.89 0.59 18.24
N LYS A 115 2.13 0.78 19.34
CA LYS A 115 1.49 2.08 19.65
C LYS A 115 2.52 3.18 19.90
N ARG A 116 3.59 2.89 20.64
CA ARG A 116 4.68 3.87 20.88
C ARG A 116 5.36 4.27 19.58
N SER A 117 5.68 3.31 18.71
CA SER A 117 6.29 3.61 17.41
C SER A 117 5.36 4.41 16.49
N GLU A 118 4.04 4.16 16.56
CA GLU A 118 3.04 4.91 15.80
C GLU A 118 2.98 6.38 16.25
N VAL A 119 3.00 6.65 17.56
CA VAL A 119 2.99 8.01 18.11
C VAL A 119 4.25 8.78 17.72
N GLU A 120 5.42 8.13 17.80
CA GLU A 120 6.70 8.72 17.39
C GLU A 120 6.74 9.03 15.90
N ALA A 121 6.38 8.07 15.05
CA ALA A 121 6.30 8.27 13.61
C ALA A 121 5.30 9.39 13.26
N SER A 122 4.14 9.41 13.90
CA SER A 122 3.12 10.46 13.72
C SER A 122 3.66 11.85 14.08
N SER A 123 4.38 11.96 15.20
CA SER A 123 5.04 13.20 15.61
C SER A 123 6.05 13.67 14.57
N MET A 124 6.88 12.76 14.04
CA MET A 124 7.85 13.09 12.98
C MET A 124 7.16 13.61 11.72
N LEU A 125 6.09 12.96 11.26
CA LEU A 125 5.36 13.41 10.07
C LEU A 125 4.81 14.84 10.22
N LEU A 126 4.32 15.18 11.41
CA LEU A 126 3.80 16.53 11.71
C LEU A 126 4.93 17.56 11.80
N ARG A 127 5.99 17.27 12.56
CA ARG A 127 7.14 18.18 12.76
C ARG A 127 7.82 18.54 11.43
N PHE A 128 7.96 17.54 10.56
CA PHE A 128 8.54 17.71 9.23
C PHE A 128 7.53 18.16 8.18
N ASN A 129 6.28 18.45 8.57
CA ASN A 129 5.21 18.92 7.69
C ASN A 129 4.96 17.99 6.48
N LEU A 130 5.27 16.70 6.62
CA LEU A 130 4.94 15.70 5.61
C LEU A 130 3.49 15.22 5.72
N ALA A 131 2.88 15.40 6.89
CA ALA A 131 1.46 15.26 7.12
C ALA A 131 0.92 16.50 7.86
N ARG A 132 -0.38 16.71 7.79
CA ARG A 132 -1.12 17.69 8.59
C ARG A 132 -2.22 16.99 9.35
N SER A 133 -2.48 17.40 10.59
CA SER A 133 -3.65 16.93 11.34
C SER A 133 -4.93 17.33 10.62
N SER A 134 -5.92 16.43 10.63
CA SER A 134 -7.28 16.74 10.22
C SER A 134 -8.03 17.47 11.34
N THR A 135 -9.17 18.07 11.01
CA THR A 135 -10.16 18.52 12.00
C THR A 135 -10.73 17.36 12.82
N LYS A 136 -10.70 16.15 12.25
CA LYS A 136 -11.05 14.91 12.94
C LYS A 136 -9.81 14.34 13.63
N GLU A 137 -9.89 14.17 14.95
CA GLU A 137 -8.79 13.58 15.73
C GLU A 137 -8.42 12.17 15.25
N GLY A 138 -7.13 11.90 15.20
CA GLY A 138 -6.60 10.60 14.76
C GLY A 138 -6.50 10.44 13.25
N TYR A 139 -6.56 11.53 12.46
CA TYR A 139 -6.48 11.50 10.99
C TYR A 139 -5.43 12.47 10.45
N PHE A 140 -4.81 12.09 9.34
CA PHE A 140 -3.84 12.90 8.60
C PHE A 140 -4.30 13.25 7.19
N HIS A 141 -3.94 14.46 6.78
CA HIS A 141 -3.91 14.89 5.39
C HIS A 141 -2.47 14.88 4.88
N PHE A 142 -2.29 14.40 3.66
CA PHE A 142 -1.03 14.49 2.94
C PHE A 142 -1.21 15.41 1.74
N ASN A 143 -0.23 16.29 1.52
CA ASN A 143 -0.20 17.11 0.32
C ASN A 143 -0.02 16.22 -0.92
N GLU A 144 -0.68 16.54 -2.04
CA GLU A 144 -0.56 15.72 -3.24
C GLU A 144 0.87 15.62 -3.78
N LEU A 145 1.70 16.66 -3.62
CA LEU A 145 3.11 16.59 -4.03
C LEU A 145 3.86 15.48 -3.27
N ILE A 146 3.55 15.28 -2.00
CA ILE A 146 4.14 14.22 -1.17
C ILE A 146 3.62 12.86 -1.62
N LYS A 147 2.33 12.74 -1.92
CA LYS A 147 1.73 11.51 -2.41
C LYS A 147 2.27 11.09 -3.78
N VAL A 148 2.37 12.02 -4.73
CA VAL A 148 2.97 11.78 -6.06
C VAL A 148 4.43 11.36 -5.89
N TYR A 149 5.19 12.08 -5.06
CA TYR A 149 6.57 11.70 -4.74
C TYR A 149 6.67 10.28 -4.15
N ALA A 150 5.82 9.95 -3.18
CA ALA A 150 5.76 8.64 -2.54
C ALA A 150 5.49 7.50 -3.55
N ARG A 151 4.54 7.69 -4.47
CA ARG A 151 4.26 6.73 -5.56
C ARG A 151 5.48 6.54 -6.46
N LYS A 152 6.18 7.63 -6.80
CA LYS A 152 7.32 7.63 -7.72
C LYS A 152 8.64 7.15 -7.09
N ARG A 153 8.78 7.23 -5.76
CA ARG A 153 9.95 6.73 -5.03
C ARG A 153 10.15 5.20 -5.18
N GLY A 154 9.14 4.48 -5.68
CA GLY A 154 9.32 3.14 -6.26
C GLY A 154 9.58 2.03 -5.24
N VAL A 155 9.10 2.19 -4.00
CA VAL A 155 9.20 1.13 -3.00
C VAL A 155 8.18 0.03 -3.31
N THR A 156 8.69 -1.13 -3.71
CA THR A 156 7.91 -2.32 -4.06
C THR A 156 7.01 -2.74 -2.90
N GLY A 157 5.74 -2.99 -3.18
CA GLY A 157 4.77 -3.51 -2.22
C GLY A 157 4.03 -2.48 -1.36
N ALA A 158 4.30 -1.17 -1.50
CA ALA A 158 3.55 -0.14 -0.77
C ALA A 158 2.06 -0.11 -1.14
N ALA A 159 1.75 -0.24 -2.45
CA ALA A 159 0.36 -0.33 -2.93
C ALA A 159 -0.34 -1.59 -2.39
N ASN A 160 0.31 -2.76 -2.49
CA ASN A 160 -0.23 -4.02 -1.94
C ASN A 160 -0.47 -3.92 -0.42
N ALA A 161 0.47 -3.33 0.31
CA ALA A 161 0.36 -3.16 1.76
C ALA A 161 -0.83 -2.26 2.15
N MET A 162 -1.07 -1.19 1.37
CA MET A 162 -2.26 -0.34 1.54
C MET A 162 -3.54 -1.15 1.30
N VAL A 163 -3.64 -1.85 0.16
CA VAL A 163 -4.83 -2.66 -0.18
C VAL A 163 -5.11 -3.69 0.90
N GLN A 164 -4.09 -4.41 1.37
CA GLN A 164 -4.26 -5.41 2.43
C GLN A 164 -4.68 -4.79 3.76
N ALA A 165 -4.22 -3.57 4.09
CA ALA A 165 -4.64 -2.88 5.32
C ALA A 165 -6.12 -2.49 5.23
N VAL A 166 -6.53 -1.90 4.11
CA VAL A 166 -7.93 -1.55 3.84
C VAL A 166 -8.82 -2.77 3.83
N ALA A 167 -8.38 -3.89 3.24
CA ALA A 167 -9.15 -5.13 3.25
C ALA A 167 -9.34 -5.69 4.67
N SER A 168 -8.31 -5.58 5.53
CA SER A 168 -8.36 -6.15 6.88
C SER A 168 -9.04 -5.29 7.94
N ARG A 169 -9.03 -3.95 7.78
CA ARG A 169 -9.52 -3.00 8.80
C ARG A 169 -10.26 -1.78 8.24
N GLY A 170 -10.52 -1.75 6.93
CA GLY A 170 -11.35 -0.72 6.33
C GLY A 170 -12.78 -0.85 6.82
N SER A 171 -13.34 0.25 7.31
CA SER A 171 -14.76 0.36 7.63
C SER A 171 -15.43 1.13 6.50
N LEU A 172 -16.46 0.56 5.87
CA LEU A 172 -17.18 1.24 4.78
C LEU A 172 -17.80 2.55 5.23
N SER A 173 -18.35 2.60 6.44
CA SER A 173 -19.00 3.81 6.96
C SER A 173 -18.02 4.94 7.26
N LEU A 174 -16.76 4.63 7.54
CA LEU A 174 -15.75 5.62 7.93
C LEU A 174 -14.70 5.89 6.84
N HIS A 175 -14.47 4.94 5.95
CA HIS A 175 -13.29 4.89 5.07
C HIS A 175 -13.63 4.49 3.63
N SER A 176 -14.89 4.67 3.20
CA SER A 176 -15.36 4.34 1.84
C SER A 176 -14.45 4.86 0.73
N GLU A 177 -13.97 6.10 0.84
CA GLU A 177 -13.03 6.70 -0.13
C GLU A 177 -11.74 5.86 -0.28
N HIS A 178 -11.19 5.38 0.84
CA HIS A 178 -9.99 4.53 0.82
C HIS A 178 -10.26 3.12 0.32
N VAL A 179 -11.47 2.61 0.57
CA VAL A 179 -11.94 1.33 0.01
C VAL A 179 -12.07 1.43 -1.51
N TRP A 180 -12.68 2.50 -2.02
CA TRP A 180 -12.71 2.78 -3.46
C TRP A 180 -11.31 2.89 -4.04
N ALA A 181 -10.40 3.64 -3.41
CA ALA A 181 -9.00 3.71 -3.86
C ALA A 181 -8.33 2.33 -3.93
N ALA A 182 -8.60 1.43 -2.98
CA ALA A 182 -8.10 0.06 -3.05
C ALA A 182 -8.67 -0.70 -4.27
N CYS A 183 -9.97 -0.55 -4.57
CA CYS A 183 -10.59 -1.12 -5.77
C CYS A 183 -9.95 -0.57 -7.05
N PHE A 184 -9.68 0.74 -7.14
CA PHE A 184 -9.00 1.35 -8.29
C PHE A 184 -7.62 0.75 -8.53
N LEU A 185 -6.86 0.47 -7.47
CA LEU A 185 -5.53 -0.14 -7.58
C LEU A 185 -5.59 -1.61 -7.99
N LEU A 186 -6.65 -2.33 -7.64
CA LEU A 186 -6.81 -3.76 -7.92
C LEU A 186 -7.30 -4.04 -9.33
N PHE A 187 -8.38 -3.37 -9.72
CA PHE A 187 -9.07 -3.69 -10.97
C PHE A 187 -8.62 -2.80 -12.12
N GLY A 188 -8.13 -1.59 -11.81
CA GLY A 188 -8.09 -0.53 -12.81
C GLY A 188 -9.50 -0.12 -13.23
N PHE A 189 -9.66 1.12 -13.69
CA PHE A 189 -10.93 1.63 -14.20
C PHE A 189 -10.67 2.56 -15.37
N GLY A 190 -11.44 2.39 -16.44
CA GLY A 190 -11.23 3.09 -17.70
C GLY A 190 -9.81 2.87 -18.22
N ASN A 191 -9.06 3.95 -18.43
CA ASN A 191 -7.68 3.89 -18.94
C ASN A 191 -6.61 3.75 -17.84
N ASN A 192 -7.02 3.63 -16.57
CA ASN A 192 -6.08 3.48 -15.47
C ASN A 192 -5.71 2.01 -15.29
N PRO A 193 -4.42 1.64 -15.41
CA PRO A 193 -4.00 0.26 -15.25
C PRO A 193 -4.15 -0.23 -13.81
N LYS A 194 -4.35 -1.54 -13.63
CA LYS A 194 -4.19 -2.19 -12.33
C LYS A 194 -2.74 -2.01 -11.83
N VAL A 195 -2.60 -1.73 -10.54
CA VAL A 195 -1.30 -1.51 -9.87
C VAL A 195 -0.95 -2.67 -8.95
N VAL A 196 -1.97 -3.32 -8.39
CA VAL A 196 -1.84 -4.39 -7.40
C VAL A 196 -2.38 -5.68 -7.98
N GLU A 197 -1.57 -6.72 -7.88
CA GLU A 197 -1.98 -8.09 -8.17
C GLU A 197 -2.06 -8.88 -6.86
N LEU A 198 -3.19 -9.56 -6.64
CA LEU A 198 -3.46 -10.36 -5.45
C LEU A 198 -3.40 -11.84 -5.77
N ARG A 199 -3.10 -12.64 -4.74
CA ARG A 199 -3.33 -14.09 -4.82
C ARG A 199 -4.84 -14.36 -4.89
N VAL A 200 -5.23 -15.46 -5.51
CA VAL A 200 -6.66 -15.82 -5.66
C VAL A 200 -7.39 -15.92 -4.33
N SER A 201 -6.75 -16.47 -3.28
CA SER A 201 -7.34 -16.51 -1.94
C SER A 201 -7.54 -15.12 -1.32
N GLU A 202 -6.64 -14.18 -1.61
CA GLU A 202 -6.76 -12.80 -1.15
C GLU A 202 -7.85 -12.06 -1.93
N LEU A 203 -7.96 -12.31 -3.23
CA LEU A 203 -9.03 -11.78 -4.08
C LEU A 203 -10.39 -12.24 -3.56
N LEU A 204 -10.59 -13.55 -3.36
CA LEU A 204 -11.87 -14.10 -2.87
C LEU A 204 -12.28 -13.52 -1.52
N CYS A 205 -11.33 -13.43 -0.58
CA CYS A 205 -11.57 -12.81 0.73
C CYS A 205 -12.01 -11.35 0.58
N LEU A 206 -11.33 -10.58 -0.28
CA LEU A 206 -11.61 -9.17 -0.52
C LEU A 206 -12.95 -8.97 -1.24
N VAL A 207 -13.31 -9.84 -2.18
CA VAL A 207 -14.63 -9.81 -2.85
C VAL A 207 -15.75 -9.93 -1.83
N LYS A 208 -15.68 -10.96 -0.98
CA LYS A 208 -16.72 -11.26 0.01
C LYS A 208 -16.80 -10.20 1.11
N GLN A 209 -15.66 -9.76 1.64
CA GLN A 209 -15.61 -8.91 2.82
C GLN A 209 -15.68 -7.42 2.51
N VAL A 210 -15.32 -7.01 1.29
CA VAL A 210 -15.12 -5.60 0.96
C VAL A 210 -15.90 -5.18 -0.28
N ILE A 211 -15.73 -5.85 -1.42
CA ILE A 211 -16.28 -5.38 -2.69
C ILE A 211 -17.80 -5.52 -2.74
N LEU A 212 -18.34 -6.70 -2.40
CA LEU A 212 -19.78 -6.93 -2.38
C LEU A 212 -20.47 -5.95 -1.39
N PRO A 213 -20.00 -5.82 -0.13
CA PRO A 213 -20.49 -4.79 0.77
C PRO A 213 -20.37 -3.36 0.22
N LEU A 214 -19.27 -3.00 -0.45
CA LEU A 214 -19.09 -1.67 -1.03
C LEU A 214 -20.10 -1.39 -2.15
N ALA A 215 -20.34 -2.36 -3.03
CA ALA A 215 -21.28 -2.25 -4.14
C ALA A 215 -22.71 -2.06 -3.61
N ILE A 216 -23.12 -2.91 -2.65
CA ILE A 216 -24.43 -2.80 -1.98
C ILE A 216 -24.56 -1.44 -1.30
N TRP A 217 -23.55 -1.04 -0.51
CA TRP A 217 -23.59 0.23 0.22
C TRP A 217 -23.67 1.43 -0.74
N THR A 218 -22.92 1.39 -1.85
CA THR A 218 -22.94 2.43 -2.89
C THR A 218 -24.29 2.53 -3.58
N PHE A 219 -24.92 1.39 -3.87
CA PHE A 219 -26.26 1.33 -4.44
C PHE A 219 -27.30 1.85 -3.44
N VAL A 220 -27.35 1.31 -2.22
CA VAL A 220 -28.38 1.62 -1.23
C VAL A 220 -28.26 3.03 -0.67
N THR A 221 -27.04 3.50 -0.41
CA THR A 221 -26.81 4.77 0.31
C THR A 221 -26.72 5.98 -0.63
N PHE A 222 -26.17 5.79 -1.83
CA PHE A 222 -25.93 6.90 -2.77
C PHE A 222 -26.71 6.79 -4.07
N SER A 223 -27.47 5.73 -4.29
CA SER A 223 -28.20 5.46 -5.54
C SER A 223 -27.29 5.49 -6.78
N ARG A 224 -25.99 5.17 -6.60
CA ARG A 224 -24.99 5.19 -7.67
C ARG A 224 -24.90 3.83 -8.35
N CYS A 225 -25.98 3.42 -9.02
CA CYS A 225 -26.09 2.11 -9.67
C CYS A 225 -24.98 1.85 -10.68
N GLY A 226 -24.61 2.85 -11.49
CA GLY A 226 -23.55 2.71 -12.48
C GLY A 226 -22.20 2.36 -11.86
N ALA A 227 -21.82 3.02 -10.76
CA ALA A 227 -20.56 2.72 -10.08
C ALA A 227 -20.58 1.35 -9.39
N ALA A 228 -21.71 0.97 -8.79
CA ALA A 228 -21.89 -0.35 -8.18
C ALA A 228 -21.81 -1.47 -9.22
N LEU A 229 -22.53 -1.34 -10.34
CA LEU A 229 -22.52 -2.31 -11.43
C LEU A 229 -21.14 -2.41 -12.10
N GLU A 230 -20.47 -1.28 -12.31
CA GLU A 230 -19.13 -1.29 -12.89
C GLU A 230 -18.12 -1.97 -11.98
N LEU A 231 -18.19 -1.72 -10.66
CA LEU A 231 -17.35 -2.41 -9.68
C LEU A 231 -17.59 -3.92 -9.68
N LEU A 232 -18.86 -4.35 -9.71
CA LEU A 232 -19.21 -5.77 -9.77
C LEU A 232 -18.71 -6.40 -11.08
N ARG A 233 -18.87 -5.70 -12.21
CA ARG A 233 -18.40 -6.15 -13.52
C ARG A 233 -16.89 -6.40 -13.53
N VAL A 234 -16.08 -5.41 -13.16
CA VAL A 234 -14.60 -5.57 -13.16
C VAL A 234 -14.14 -6.59 -12.12
N CYS A 235 -14.90 -6.76 -11.03
CA CYS A 235 -14.66 -7.82 -10.06
C CYS A 235 -14.91 -9.21 -10.65
N THR A 236 -16.02 -9.40 -11.37
CA THR A 236 -16.33 -10.64 -12.09
C THR A 236 -15.27 -10.94 -13.14
N ASP A 237 -14.87 -9.96 -13.95
CA ASP A 237 -13.80 -10.11 -14.95
C ASP A 237 -12.48 -10.60 -14.31
N ALA A 238 -12.15 -10.07 -13.11
CA ALA A 238 -10.95 -10.49 -12.37
C ALA A 238 -11.05 -11.91 -11.80
N LEU A 239 -12.24 -12.32 -11.33
CA LEU A 239 -12.50 -13.69 -10.86
C LEU A 239 -12.44 -14.69 -12.03
N GLU A 240 -13.01 -14.34 -13.19
CA GLU A 240 -12.92 -15.16 -14.40
C GLU A 240 -11.48 -15.30 -14.88
N ALA A 241 -10.70 -14.21 -14.88
CA ALA A 241 -9.29 -14.26 -15.19
C ALA A 241 -8.48 -15.13 -14.20
N ALA A 242 -8.83 -15.09 -12.91
CA ALA A 242 -8.23 -15.93 -11.89
C ALA A 242 -8.56 -17.42 -12.08
N ASP A 243 -9.79 -17.75 -12.50
CA ASP A 243 -10.21 -19.13 -12.80
C ASP A 243 -9.47 -19.68 -14.02
N GLN A 244 -9.39 -18.89 -15.09
CA GLN A 244 -8.59 -19.27 -16.26
C GLN A 244 -7.12 -19.52 -15.89
N ALA A 245 -6.52 -18.68 -15.04
CA ALA A 245 -5.16 -18.90 -14.53
C ALA A 245 -5.02 -20.10 -13.57
N PHE A 246 -6.12 -20.59 -12.99
CA PHE A 246 -6.13 -21.79 -12.16
C PHE A 246 -6.17 -23.08 -12.99
N LEU A 247 -6.83 -23.00 -14.15
CA LEU A 247 -6.95 -24.09 -15.12
C LEU A 247 -5.72 -24.20 -16.03
N THR A 248 -4.89 -23.17 -16.13
CA THR A 248 -3.65 -23.25 -16.90
C THR A 248 -2.65 -24.24 -16.28
N PRO A 249 -2.02 -25.10 -17.10
CA PRO A 249 -1.02 -26.05 -16.63
C PRO A 249 0.18 -25.35 -15.97
N VAL A 250 0.67 -25.85 -14.83
CA VAL A 250 1.86 -25.29 -14.18
C VAL A 250 3.10 -25.67 -14.98
N GLU A 251 3.76 -24.69 -15.63
CA GLU A 251 5.03 -24.90 -16.31
C GLU A 251 6.14 -25.24 -15.30
N LYS A 252 6.43 -26.54 -15.13
CA LYS A 252 7.64 -26.98 -14.45
C LYS A 252 8.81 -26.81 -15.42
N TRP A 253 9.62 -25.79 -15.19
CA TRP A 253 10.84 -25.47 -15.95
C TRP A 253 11.90 -26.62 -15.98
N LEU A 254 11.66 -27.71 -15.25
CA LEU A 254 12.55 -28.88 -15.15
C LEU A 254 12.11 -30.11 -15.97
N ASP A 255 10.98 -30.09 -16.69
CA ASP A 255 10.46 -31.29 -17.37
C ASP A 255 10.89 -31.40 -18.86
N LYS A 256 12.20 -31.26 -19.14
CA LYS A 256 12.75 -31.65 -20.46
C LYS A 256 13.23 -33.11 -20.54
N SER A 257 13.06 -33.88 -19.47
CA SER A 257 13.32 -35.32 -19.53
C SER A 257 12.38 -36.06 -18.59
N LEU A 258 11.75 -37.11 -19.12
CA LEU A 258 10.96 -38.15 -18.42
C LEU A 258 9.44 -37.92 -18.41
N CYS A 259 8.83 -38.31 -19.52
CA CYS A 259 7.76 -39.30 -19.56
C CYS A 259 6.90 -39.52 -18.28
N TRP A 260 5.62 -39.13 -18.39
CA TRP A 260 4.41 -39.71 -17.73
C TRP A 260 3.98 -39.19 -16.34
N LYS A 261 3.94 -37.87 -16.12
CA LYS A 261 3.04 -37.30 -15.10
C LYS A 261 2.02 -36.35 -15.74
N PRO A 262 0.72 -36.41 -15.36
CA PRO A 262 -0.25 -35.43 -15.84
C PRO A 262 0.20 -34.04 -15.43
N ILE A 263 0.08 -33.08 -16.34
CA ILE A 263 0.46 -31.70 -16.04
C ILE A 263 -0.50 -31.20 -14.96
N GLN A 264 0.05 -30.94 -13.77
CA GLN A 264 -0.73 -30.51 -12.62
C GLN A 264 -1.14 -29.05 -12.82
N THR A 265 -2.43 -28.76 -12.78
CA THR A 265 -2.97 -27.40 -12.74
C THR A 265 -3.06 -26.90 -11.31
N ASN A 266 -3.14 -25.58 -11.11
CA ASN A 266 -3.35 -25.02 -9.77
C ASN A 266 -4.70 -25.46 -9.16
N ALA A 267 -5.72 -25.70 -9.99
CA ALA A 267 -6.99 -26.27 -9.58
C ALA A 267 -6.85 -27.70 -9.02
N GLN A 268 -6.04 -28.55 -9.66
CA GLN A 268 -5.75 -29.89 -9.14
C GLN A 268 -4.91 -29.87 -7.86
N LEU A 269 -4.02 -28.88 -7.73
CA LEU A 269 -3.18 -28.70 -6.54
C LEU A 269 -3.95 -28.11 -5.35
N ASN A 270 -5.01 -27.32 -5.60
CA ASN A 270 -5.79 -26.63 -4.58
C ASN A 270 -7.31 -26.73 -4.87
N PRO A 271 -7.91 -27.94 -4.77
CA PRO A 271 -9.29 -28.17 -5.19
C PRO A 271 -10.32 -27.33 -4.41
N TYR A 272 -10.11 -27.14 -3.10
CA TYR A 272 -11.00 -26.32 -2.27
C TYR A 272 -10.99 -24.84 -2.69
N LEU A 273 -9.82 -24.30 -3.02
CA LEU A 273 -9.69 -22.90 -3.45
C LEU A 273 -10.31 -22.70 -4.85
N TRP A 274 -10.22 -23.71 -5.70
CA TRP A 274 -10.88 -23.69 -7.01
C TRP A 274 -12.40 -23.80 -6.90
N GLU A 275 -12.93 -24.66 -6.03
CA GLU A 275 -14.36 -24.74 -5.74
C GLU A 275 -14.89 -23.40 -5.21
N GLU A 276 -14.18 -22.79 -4.26
CA GLU A 276 -14.57 -21.49 -3.71
C GLU A 276 -14.55 -20.38 -4.77
N LEU A 277 -13.60 -20.43 -5.71
CA LEU A 277 -13.50 -19.53 -6.85
C LEU A 277 -14.68 -19.71 -7.81
N ALA A 278 -14.98 -20.96 -8.18
CA ALA A 278 -16.08 -21.30 -9.08
C ALA A 278 -17.45 -20.87 -8.51
N LEU A 279 -17.64 -20.96 -7.19
CA LEU A 279 -18.86 -20.51 -6.51
C LEU A 279 -18.97 -18.99 -6.33
N SER A 280 -17.85 -18.25 -6.48
CA SER A 280 -17.81 -16.80 -6.25
C SER A 280 -17.99 -15.98 -7.53
N ARG A 281 -17.99 -16.63 -8.70
CA ARG A 281 -18.33 -16.04 -10.00
C ARG A 281 -19.85 -15.95 -10.15
#